data_AF-A0A352S745-F1
#
_entry.id   AF-A0A352S745-F1
#
_cell.length_a   1.000
_cell.length_b   1.000
_cell.length_c   1.000
_cell.angle_alpha   90.00
_cell.angle_beta   90.00
_cell.angle_gamma   90.00
#
_symmetry.space_group_name_H-M   'P 1'
#
loop_
_entity.id
_entity.type
_entity.pdbx_description
1 polymer ?
#
loop_
_entity_poly.entity_id
_entity_poly.type
_entity_poly.pdbx_seq_one_letter_code
_entity_poly.pdbx_strand_id
1 'polypeptide(L)'
;QLTEEGYYGIYGKAGARMEMPGCSLCMGNQAQVREGATVMSTSTRNFPNRLGKNTNVYLGSAELAAICSRLGRIPNKEEYMADMGVLNANGDKIYKYMNFDQIEDFKEVADTVSI
;
A
#
# COMPACT_ATOMS: atom_id res chain seq x y z
N GLN A 1 12.66 1.13 8.55
CA GLN A 1 12.45 0.08 7.53
C GLN A 1 12.21 0.53 6.08
N LEU A 2 10.99 0.90 5.63
CA LEU A 2 10.74 1.15 4.19
C LEU A 2 11.59 2.29 3.59
N THR A 3 11.95 3.29 4.39
CA THR A 3 12.89 4.34 4.00
C THR A 3 14.33 3.82 3.93
N GLU A 4 14.79 3.07 4.93
CA GLU A 4 16.14 2.47 4.97
C GLU A 4 16.36 1.49 3.82
N GLU A 5 15.34 0.71 3.46
CA GLU A 5 15.37 -0.25 2.34
C GLU A 5 15.28 0.44 0.96
N GLY A 6 15.08 1.76 0.91
CA GLY A 6 15.07 2.55 -0.31
C GLY A 6 13.76 2.55 -1.10
N TYR A 7 12.71 1.90 -0.61
CA TYR A 7 11.40 1.85 -1.28
C TYR A 7 10.76 3.24 -1.46
N TYR A 8 11.00 4.15 -0.51
CA TYR A 8 10.55 5.54 -0.62
C TYR A 8 11.06 6.24 -1.90
N GLY A 9 12.30 5.94 -2.32
CA GLY A 9 12.88 6.47 -3.55
C GLY A 9 12.22 5.88 -4.81
N ILE A 10 11.80 4.62 -4.76
CA ILE A 10 11.08 3.95 -5.85
C ILE A 10 9.69 4.59 -6.02
N TYR A 11 8.95 4.77 -4.90
CA TYR A 11 7.64 5.41 -4.92
C TYR A 11 7.70 6.86 -5.42
N GLY A 12 8.70 7.63 -4.99
CA GLY A 12 8.92 9.00 -5.46
C GLY A 12 9.18 9.06 -6.97
N LYS A 13 10.03 8.18 -7.51
CA LYS A 13 10.29 8.09 -8.96
C LYS A 13 9.05 7.68 -9.76
N ALA A 14 8.17 6.87 -9.19
CA ALA A 14 6.90 6.48 -9.79
C ALA A 14 5.83 7.57 -9.73
N GLY A 15 6.09 8.70 -9.06
CA GLY A 15 5.13 9.79 -8.89
C GLY A 15 4.06 9.52 -7.84
N ALA A 16 4.28 8.54 -6.95
CA ALA A 16 3.34 8.22 -5.89
C ALA A 16 3.35 9.29 -4.79
N ARG A 17 2.15 9.64 -4.29
CA ARG A 17 2.01 10.50 -3.12
C ARG A 17 2.12 9.64 -1.86
N MET A 18 3.02 10.04 -0.98
CA MET A 18 3.31 9.35 0.27
C MET A 18 2.69 10.14 1.41
N GLU A 19 1.83 9.48 2.19
CA GLU A 19 1.12 10.08 3.31
C GLU A 19 1.83 9.74 4.62
N MET A 20 1.63 10.58 5.63
CA MET A 20 2.05 10.25 6.99
C MET A 20 1.29 9.01 7.49
N PRO A 21 1.93 8.13 8.29
CA PRO A 21 1.28 6.94 8.83
C PRO A 21 -0.02 7.29 9.56
N GLY A 22 -1.14 6.73 9.09
CA GLY A 22 -2.47 7.04 9.59
C GLY A 22 -3.59 6.53 8.69
N CYS A 23 -4.84 6.86 9.01
CA CYS A 23 -6.01 6.39 8.24
C CYS A 23 -6.08 6.96 6.82
N SER A 24 -5.52 8.14 6.57
CA SER A 24 -5.48 8.79 5.25
C SER A 24 -6.86 8.73 4.53
N LEU A 25 -6.90 8.32 3.27
CA LEU A 25 -8.10 8.23 2.44
C LEU A 25 -9.11 7.18 2.91
N CYS A 26 -8.71 6.22 3.76
CA CYS A 26 -9.60 5.14 4.20
C CYS A 26 -10.83 5.65 4.98
N MET A 27 -10.67 6.75 5.71
CA MET A 27 -11.77 7.35 6.47
C MET A 27 -12.54 8.41 5.67
N GLY A 28 -11.87 9.11 4.75
CA GLY A 28 -12.47 10.17 3.93
C GLY A 28 -12.80 11.47 4.68
N ASN A 29 -12.28 11.62 5.90
CA ASN A 29 -12.51 12.77 6.79
C ASN A 29 -11.46 13.89 6.68
N GLN A 30 -10.36 13.64 5.97
CA GLN A 30 -9.26 14.59 5.76
C GLN A 30 -9.08 14.79 4.25
N ALA A 31 -8.22 13.99 3.64
CA ALA A 31 -8.06 13.96 2.20
C ALA A 31 -9.22 13.21 1.55
N GLN A 32 -9.60 13.68 0.36
CA GLN A 32 -10.60 13.04 -0.49
C GLN A 32 -10.04 12.90 -1.89
N VAL A 33 -10.46 11.84 -2.58
CA VAL A 33 -10.15 11.69 -4.00
C VAL A 33 -10.98 12.68 -4.83
N ARG A 34 -10.58 12.88 -6.09
CA ARG A 34 -11.31 13.73 -7.03
C ARG A 34 -12.76 13.25 -7.17
N GLU A 35 -13.69 14.19 -7.23
CA GLU A 35 -15.10 13.91 -7.47
C GLU A 35 -15.29 13.12 -8.78
N GLY A 36 -16.16 12.10 -8.76
CA GLY A 36 -16.41 11.26 -9.93
C GLY A 36 -15.33 10.22 -10.22
N ALA A 37 -14.25 10.18 -9.44
CA ALA A 37 -13.13 9.28 -9.72
C ALA A 37 -13.51 7.81 -9.53
N THR A 38 -12.92 6.96 -10.38
CA THR A 38 -12.87 5.51 -10.17
C THR A 38 -11.58 5.15 -9.45
N VAL A 39 -11.68 4.42 -8.34
CA VAL A 39 -10.57 4.15 -7.43
C VAL A 39 -10.46 2.66 -7.18
N MET A 40 -9.25 2.10 -7.33
CA MET A 40 -8.89 0.80 -6.77
C MET A 40 -8.25 1.02 -5.40
N SER A 41 -8.81 0.42 -4.35
CA SER A 41 -8.42 0.68 -2.96
C SER A 41 -8.17 -0.62 -2.20
N THR A 42 -7.15 -0.60 -1.34
CA THR A 42 -6.86 -1.66 -0.36
C THR A 42 -7.51 -1.40 1.00
N SER A 43 -8.40 -0.39 1.08
CA SER A 43 -9.15 -0.09 2.30
C SER A 43 -10.19 -1.17 2.60
N THR A 44 -10.87 -1.02 3.74
CA THR A 44 -11.87 -1.99 4.20
C THR A 44 -13.29 -1.74 3.70
N ARG A 45 -13.58 -0.56 3.13
CA ARG A 45 -14.96 -0.11 2.85
C ARG A 45 -15.04 0.77 1.60
N ASN A 46 -16.07 0.54 0.78
CA ASN A 46 -16.32 1.27 -0.46
C ASN A 46 -17.74 1.89 -0.54
N PHE A 47 -18.35 2.22 0.60
CA PHE A 47 -19.67 2.85 0.62
C PHE A 47 -19.73 4.15 -0.21
N PRO A 48 -20.90 4.51 -0.77
CA PRO A 48 -21.05 5.75 -1.52
C PRO A 48 -20.53 6.96 -0.73
N ASN A 49 -19.78 7.82 -1.40
CA ASN A 49 -19.15 9.03 -0.83
C ASN A 49 -18.11 8.78 0.28
N ARG A 50 -17.61 7.56 0.45
CA ARG A 50 -16.63 7.25 1.50
C ARG A 50 -15.24 7.85 1.22
N LEU A 51 -14.68 7.61 0.04
CA LEU A 51 -13.34 8.11 -0.32
C LEU A 51 -13.39 9.52 -0.94
N GLY A 52 -14.56 9.92 -1.46
CA GLY A 52 -14.80 11.20 -2.09
C GLY A 52 -16.19 11.24 -2.74
N LYS A 53 -16.66 12.42 -3.11
CA LYS A 53 -18.02 12.62 -3.66
C LYS A 53 -18.18 11.92 -5.01
N ASN A 54 -19.30 11.23 -5.21
CA ASN A 54 -19.66 10.58 -6.47
C ASN A 54 -18.58 9.60 -6.99
N THR A 55 -17.83 8.98 -6.10
CA THR A 55 -16.71 8.08 -6.45
C THR A 55 -17.17 6.64 -6.61
N ASN A 56 -16.52 5.93 -7.55
CA ASN A 56 -16.70 4.50 -7.75
C ASN A 56 -15.49 3.76 -7.19
N VAL A 57 -15.65 3.08 -6.06
CA VAL A 57 -14.53 2.47 -5.34
C VAL A 57 -14.60 0.94 -5.42
N TYR A 58 -13.52 0.34 -5.91
CA TYR A 58 -13.32 -1.10 -5.98
C TYR A 58 -12.31 -1.51 -4.91
N LEU A 59 -12.62 -2.59 -4.19
CA LEU A 59 -11.72 -3.15 -3.18
C LEU A 59 -10.89 -4.28 -3.79
N GLY A 60 -9.59 -4.27 -3.53
CA GLY A 60 -8.65 -5.26 -4.06
C GLY A 60 -7.39 -5.40 -3.19
N SER A 61 -6.53 -6.34 -3.56
CA SER A 61 -5.25 -6.53 -2.87
C SER A 61 -4.24 -5.43 -3.23
N ALA A 62 -3.15 -5.34 -2.47
CA ALA A 62 -2.07 -4.39 -2.74
C ALA A 62 -1.38 -4.66 -4.08
N GLU A 63 -1.21 -5.93 -4.43
CA GLU A 63 -0.65 -6.35 -5.72
C GLU A 63 -1.54 -5.91 -6.88
N LEU A 64 -2.85 -6.16 -6.78
CA LEU A 64 -3.80 -5.73 -7.81
C LEU A 64 -3.83 -4.20 -7.93
N ALA A 65 -3.83 -3.48 -6.81
CA ALA A 65 -3.79 -2.03 -6.81
C ALA A 65 -2.51 -1.47 -7.47
N ALA A 66 -1.36 -2.11 -7.25
CA ALA A 66 -0.09 -1.76 -7.89
C ALA A 66 -0.11 -2.02 -9.40
N ILE A 67 -0.72 -3.12 -9.85
CA ILE A 67 -0.91 -3.40 -11.28
C ILE A 67 -1.86 -2.37 -11.91
N CYS A 68 -2.98 -2.07 -11.24
CA CYS A 68 -3.94 -1.07 -11.68
C CYS A 68 -3.33 0.33 -11.79
N SER A 69 -2.46 0.74 -10.86
CA SER A 69 -1.82 2.06 -10.92
C SER A 69 -0.84 2.18 -12.09
N ARG A 70 -0.17 1.07 -12.45
CA ARG A 70 0.70 1.00 -13.63
C ARG A 70 -0.07 1.00 -14.95
N LEU A 71 -1.18 0.25 -15.03
CA LEU A 71 -1.97 0.10 -16.26
C LEU A 71 -3.01 1.21 -16.48
N GLY A 72 -3.42 1.91 -15.43
CA GLY A 72 -4.50 2.90 -15.46
C GLY A 72 -5.91 2.31 -15.61
N ARG A 73 -6.05 0.97 -15.53
CA ARG A 73 -7.32 0.24 -15.61
C ARG A 73 -7.27 -1.05 -14.79
N ILE A 74 -8.43 -1.66 -14.57
CA ILE A 74 -8.51 -3.01 -13.98
C ILE A 74 -8.02 -4.02 -15.04
N PRO A 75 -6.99 -4.84 -14.76
CA PRO A 75 -6.47 -5.83 -15.70
C PRO A 75 -7.47 -6.98 -15.87
N ASN A 76 -7.30 -7.74 -16.95
CA ASN A 76 -7.93 -9.06 -17.05
C ASN A 76 -7.13 -10.11 -16.25
N LYS A 77 -7.67 -11.33 -16.14
CA LYS A 77 -7.05 -12.41 -15.37
C LYS A 77 -5.65 -12.79 -15.88
N GLU A 78 -5.46 -12.82 -17.19
CA GLU A 78 -4.20 -13.25 -17.82
C GLU A 78 -3.09 -12.23 -17.56
N GLU A 79 -3.39 -10.94 -17.73
CA GLU A 79 -2.49 -9.82 -17.41
C GLU A 79 -2.10 -9.85 -15.92
N TYR A 80 -3.08 -10.05 -15.04
CA TYR A 80 -2.84 -10.15 -13.60
C TYR A 80 -1.90 -11.31 -13.25
N MET A 81 -2.15 -12.50 -13.79
CA MET A 81 -1.33 -13.69 -13.51
C MET A 81 0.09 -13.55 -14.04
N ALA A 82 0.28 -12.89 -15.19
CA ALA A 82 1.60 -12.62 -15.75
C ALA A 82 2.42 -11.69 -14.84
N ASP A 83 1.82 -10.60 -14.36
CA ASP A 83 2.49 -9.66 -13.46
C ASP A 83 2.79 -10.28 -12.08
N MET A 84 1.86 -11.10 -11.56
CA MET A 84 2.06 -11.82 -10.29
C MET A 84 3.21 -12.83 -10.34
N GLY A 85 3.52 -13.40 -11.51
CA GLY A 85 4.65 -14.32 -11.66
C GLY A 85 5.99 -13.72 -11.20
N VAL A 86 6.19 -12.42 -11.44
CA VAL A 86 7.40 -11.70 -11.02
C VAL A 86 7.47 -11.55 -9.50
N LEU A 87 6.33 -11.30 -8.84
CA LEU A 87 6.23 -11.17 -7.38
C LEU A 87 6.46 -12.51 -6.70
N ASN A 88 5.86 -13.59 -7.21
CA ASN A 88 6.00 -14.93 -6.66
C ASN A 88 7.46 -15.41 -6.66
N ALA A 89 8.24 -15.05 -7.68
CA ALA A 89 9.66 -15.43 -7.76
C ALA A 89 10.53 -14.83 -6.63
N ASN A 90 10.08 -13.75 -5.99
CA ASN A 90 10.77 -13.09 -4.90
C ASN A 90 9.96 -13.06 -3.60
N GLY A 91 8.94 -13.92 -3.46
CA GLY A 91 8.01 -13.91 -2.33
C GLY A 91 8.70 -13.93 -0.97
N ASP A 92 9.73 -14.77 -0.80
CA ASP A 92 10.49 -14.90 0.45
C ASP A 92 11.23 -13.63 0.87
N LYS A 93 11.51 -12.74 -0.09
CA LYS A 93 12.16 -11.45 0.16
C LYS A 93 11.14 -10.33 0.36
N ILE A 94 9.98 -10.42 -0.28
CA ILE A 94 8.93 -9.40 -0.27
C ILE A 94 8.09 -9.50 1.01
N TYR A 95 7.66 -10.70 1.38
CA TYR A 95 6.70 -10.92 2.47
C TYR A 95 7.39 -11.16 3.81
N LYS A 96 8.22 -10.20 4.24
CA LYS A 96 8.86 -10.21 5.55
C LYS A 96 8.11 -9.30 6.52
N TYR A 97 7.78 -9.85 7.68
CA TYR A 97 7.16 -9.08 8.77
C TYR A 97 8.22 -8.35 9.61
N MET A 98 7.78 -7.27 10.26
CA MET A 98 8.62 -6.50 11.16
C MET A 98 8.61 -7.14 12.55
N ASN A 99 9.64 -7.93 12.84
CA ASN A 99 9.85 -8.55 14.14
C ASN A 99 10.81 -7.65 14.95
N PHE A 100 10.28 -6.83 15.86
CA PHE A 100 11.08 -5.84 16.61
C PHE A 100 12.15 -6.47 17.50
N ASP A 101 11.95 -7.71 17.95
CA ASP A 101 12.93 -8.51 18.69
C ASP A 101 14.16 -8.90 17.86
N GLN A 102 14.04 -8.87 16.53
CA GLN A 102 15.10 -9.21 15.58
C GLN A 102 15.80 -7.97 14.99
N ILE A 103 15.37 -6.77 15.36
CA ILE A 103 15.95 -5.52 14.89
C ILE A 103 16.81 -4.94 16.01
N GLU A 104 18.10 -4.81 15.73
CA GLU A 104 19.14 -4.41 16.70
C GLU A 104 18.78 -3.11 17.43
N ASP A 105 18.45 -2.04 16.69
CA ASP A 105 18.06 -0.74 17.25
C ASP A 105 16.91 -0.82 18.27
N PHE A 106 15.92 -1.69 18.06
CA PHE A 106 14.80 -1.85 18.98
C PHE A 106 15.18 -2.71 20.19
N LYS A 107 15.99 -3.74 19.96
CA LYS A 107 16.47 -4.64 21.00
C LYS A 107 17.38 -3.93 21.99
N GLU A 108 18.33 -3.12 21.49
CA GLU A 108 19.25 -2.36 22.34
C GLU A 108 18.50 -1.44 23.31
N VAL A 109 17.47 -0.74 22.83
CA VAL A 109 16.63 0.12 23.68
C VAL A 109 15.86 -0.73 24.70
N ALA A 110 15.28 -1.85 24.29
CA ALA A 110 14.53 -2.74 25.18
C ALA A 110 15.41 -3.30 26.31
N ASP A 111 16.66 -3.67 26.03
CA ASP A 111 17.62 -4.22 27.00
C ASP A 111 18.01 -3.19 28.09
N THR A 112 17.81 -1.89 27.84
CA THR A 112 18.05 -0.83 28.85
C THR A 112 16.92 -0.69 29.87
N VAL A 113 15.76 -1.31 29.65
CA VAL A 113 14.59 -1.19 30.51
C VAL A 113 14.62 -2.27 31.58
N SER A 114 14.86 -1.88 32.84
CA SER A 114 14.71 -2.78 34.00
C SER A 114 13.24 -2.95 34.35
N ILE A 115 12.76 -4.20 34.45
CA ILE A 115 11.42 -4.57 34.91
C ILE A 115 11.38 -4.66 36.44
#